data_AF-A0A956RAK8-F1
#
_entry.id   AF-A0A956RAK8-F1
#
_cell.length_a   1.000
_cell.length_b   1.000
_cell.length_c   1.000
_cell.angle_alpha   90.00
_cell.angle_beta   90.00
_cell.angle_gamma   90.00
#
_symmetry.space_group_name_H-M   'P 1'
#
loop_
_entity.id
_entity.type
_entity.pdbx_description
1 polymer ?
#
loop_
_entity_poly.entity_id
_entity_poly.type
_entity_poly.pdbx_seq_one_letter_code
_entity_poly.pdbx_strand_id
1 'polypeptide(L)'
;MKPLFFHAVAGHPRVAPALMEQARATLRPFQQFLRQAVHTARSRQVRYRLPWERVRDPLLVHLEPLDTALRVPRRPPGMRLTPWPSDVEPDTTKPAFLVGRSTLVTIESARRAPDGLLVQTTPPLHPGDDLVWCEQRCTAEPEGLAAPPRTVATLDGRTLELRGAPTPAGEHDWHLCTEGRLESERLLVDGEVCEVQRPHEGPRRLIDGSGRTFEASGLRLNIDALPAEGPMRGDDGVRYRWSHDDGRRHRGIWVRLLPPEDTEADEFLDPRAAFCEGDVREVWTEPRRRQDATIAVWRVDADRYQLLLERLPPEGSMLHLPVDVRNLELQRRALHQLAEAPLPHHQGLLRLCEDPEHVRWPAVSAVSIGDHGWRSLTDTTLSGTAEQRRFVEKALGSPDLALLEGPPGSGKTTAICELVQQLLEQGKRVLLCASTHVALDNVLERLLHTTSPVDAVRIGRLEHVDDSVQRTQLDVRVEALVERWSQIPSMRAYGSELTAMAERAIVMAANLTCGTTMGIVNHPLFRGQGGERSRWEQPISTLPHWDVLIVDEASKTLIQEFLVPALMASKWIIVGDVRQLPPFTDRAAIVANLRELVDRDGQPTFPRE
;
A
#
# COMPACT_ATOMS: atom_id res chain seq x y z
N MET A 1 2.98 39.22 37.95
CA MET A 1 1.94 39.88 37.14
C MET A 1 0.89 38.82 36.82
N LYS A 2 -0.29 38.86 37.46
CA LYS A 2 -1.38 37.92 37.17
C LYS A 2 -1.91 38.23 35.75
N PRO A 3 -2.04 37.25 34.85
CA PRO A 3 -2.56 37.53 33.51
C PRO A 3 -4.02 37.96 33.62
N LEU A 4 -4.29 39.19 33.17
CA LEU A 4 -5.62 39.74 32.92
C LEU A 4 -6.26 38.90 31.80
N PHE A 5 -6.94 37.81 32.17
CA PHE A 5 -7.89 37.17 31.27
C PHE A 5 -9.16 38.01 31.26
N PHE A 6 -9.44 38.62 30.12
CA PHE A 6 -10.66 39.38 29.84
C PHE A 6 -11.89 38.48 30.08
N HIS A 7 -12.60 38.72 31.18
CA HIS A 7 -13.99 38.29 31.35
C HIS A 7 -14.88 39.18 30.47
N ALA A 8 -14.89 38.94 29.16
CA ALA A 8 -15.81 39.61 28.26
C ALA A 8 -16.86 38.61 27.78
N VAL A 9 -18.05 38.75 28.36
CA VAL A 9 -19.35 38.17 27.95
C VAL A 9 -19.58 36.70 28.32
N ALA A 10 -19.81 36.46 29.61
CA ALA A 10 -20.82 35.51 30.05
C ALA A 10 -21.58 36.18 31.20
N GLY A 11 -22.83 35.80 31.46
CA GLY A 11 -23.69 36.41 32.47
C GLY A 11 -23.00 36.68 33.82
N HIS A 12 -23.50 37.70 34.52
CA HIS A 12 -23.08 38.24 35.83
C HIS A 12 -21.87 37.52 36.49
N PRO A 13 -20.77 38.22 36.86
CA PRO A 13 -19.50 37.63 37.35
C PRO A 13 -19.58 36.61 38.52
N ARG A 14 -20.75 36.46 39.13
CA ARG A 14 -21.06 35.48 40.19
C ARG A 14 -21.52 34.11 39.65
N VAL A 15 -21.97 34.03 38.40
CA VAL A 15 -22.58 32.82 37.81
C VAL A 15 -21.54 31.91 37.17
N ALA A 16 -20.52 32.48 36.51
CA ALA A 16 -19.48 31.69 35.84
C ALA A 16 -18.71 30.75 36.79
N PRO A 17 -18.29 31.17 38.02
CA PRO A 17 -17.61 30.26 38.95
C PRO A 17 -18.48 29.07 39.38
N ALA A 18 -19.78 29.27 39.57
CA ALA A 18 -20.71 28.22 39.97
C ALA A 18 -20.92 27.18 38.84
N LEU A 19 -21.11 27.66 37.60
CA LEU A 19 -21.20 26.79 36.41
C LEU A 19 -19.91 26.00 36.19
N MET A 20 -18.74 26.62 36.42
CA MET A 20 -17.45 25.93 36.34
C MET A 20 -17.30 24.86 37.42
N GLU A 21 -17.73 25.13 38.66
CA GLU A 21 -17.70 24.14 39.74
C GLU A 21 -18.59 22.93 39.43
N GLN A 22 -19.80 23.18 38.90
CA GLN A 22 -20.68 22.11 38.42
C GLN A 22 -20.05 21.34 37.27
N ALA A 23 -19.52 22.03 36.24
CA ALA A 23 -18.82 21.38 35.13
C ALA A 23 -17.64 20.52 35.61
N ARG A 24 -16.83 21.00 36.56
CA ARG A 24 -15.75 20.19 37.17
C ARG A 24 -16.30 18.93 37.84
N ALA A 25 -17.40 19.03 38.57
CA ALA A 25 -18.00 17.88 39.25
C ALA A 25 -18.53 16.86 38.23
N THR A 26 -19.32 17.32 37.26
CA THR A 26 -19.92 16.50 36.20
C THR A 26 -18.87 15.84 35.30
N LEU A 27 -17.78 16.55 34.99
CA LEU A 27 -16.72 16.06 34.09
C LEU A 27 -15.62 15.24 34.79
N ARG A 28 -15.60 15.22 36.13
CA ARG A 28 -14.56 14.54 36.94
C ARG A 28 -14.37 13.06 36.56
N PRO A 29 -15.43 12.23 36.39
CA PRO A 29 -15.26 10.82 36.05
C PRO A 29 -14.54 10.62 34.71
N PHE A 30 -14.88 11.42 33.70
CA PHE A 30 -14.25 11.37 32.37
C PHE A 30 -12.78 11.78 32.43
N GLN A 31 -12.45 12.81 33.22
CA GLN A 31 -11.06 13.24 33.44
C GLN A 31 -10.22 12.18 34.18
N GLN A 32 -10.81 11.42 35.10
CA GLN A 32 -10.14 10.30 35.77
C GLN A 32 -9.91 9.14 34.81
N PHE A 33 -10.94 8.75 34.06
CA PHE A 33 -10.86 7.71 33.04
C PHE A 33 -9.74 8.00 32.02
N LEU A 34 -9.70 9.21 31.44
CA LEU A 34 -8.68 9.55 30.45
C LEU A 34 -7.26 9.61 31.04
N ARG A 35 -7.11 10.03 32.31
CA ARG A 35 -5.81 9.98 32.98
C ARG A 35 -5.30 8.55 33.10
N GLN A 36 -6.17 7.64 33.52
CA GLN A 36 -5.86 6.22 33.59
C GLN A 36 -5.58 5.65 32.20
N ALA A 37 -6.42 5.93 31.21
CA ALA A 37 -6.25 5.46 29.84
C ALA A 37 -4.91 5.91 29.22
N VAL A 38 -4.51 7.18 29.41
CA VAL A 38 -3.19 7.68 28.97
C VAL A 38 -2.06 6.99 29.73
N HIS A 39 -2.21 6.77 31.04
CA HIS A 39 -1.22 6.07 31.84
C HIS A 39 -1.05 4.62 31.38
N THR A 40 -2.14 3.85 31.31
CA THR A 40 -2.20 2.47 30.78
C THR A 40 -1.63 2.39 29.36
N ALA A 41 -2.02 3.29 28.46
CA ALA A 41 -1.51 3.34 27.09
C ALA A 41 0.02 3.55 27.04
N ARG A 42 0.56 4.45 27.87
CA ARG A 42 2.01 4.66 27.98
C ARG A 42 2.74 3.49 28.63
N SER A 43 2.14 2.84 29.62
CA SER A 43 2.69 1.64 30.26
C SER A 43 2.71 0.45 29.28
N ARG A 44 1.68 0.34 28.44
CA ARG A 44 1.58 -0.61 27.32
C ARG A 44 2.66 -0.41 26.27
N GLN A 45 3.05 0.83 25.97
CA GLN A 45 4.14 1.16 25.03
C GLN A 45 5.46 0.45 25.35
N VAL A 46 5.71 0.14 26.63
CA VAL A 46 6.92 -0.58 27.08
C VAL A 46 6.79 -2.10 26.92
N ARG A 47 5.56 -2.63 26.88
CA ARG A 47 5.26 -4.07 26.72
C ARG A 47 5.21 -4.52 25.26
N TYR A 48 4.68 -3.69 24.34
CA TYR A 48 4.56 -4.03 22.92
C TYR A 48 5.86 -3.78 22.13
N ARG A 49 6.93 -4.49 22.51
CA ARG A 49 8.14 -4.60 21.71
C ARG A 49 8.10 -5.92 20.96
N LEU A 50 8.40 -5.90 19.67
CA LEU A 50 8.37 -7.12 18.85
C LEU A 50 9.73 -7.41 18.23
N PRO A 51 10.13 -8.69 18.17
CA PRO A 51 11.24 -9.10 17.35
C PRO A 51 10.86 -8.95 15.88
N TRP A 52 11.86 -8.84 15.00
CA TRP A 52 11.64 -8.71 13.57
C TRP A 52 12.68 -9.51 12.78
N GLU A 53 12.30 -9.90 11.56
CA GLU A 53 13.20 -10.47 10.57
C GLU A 53 13.14 -9.67 9.27
N ARG A 54 14.23 -9.63 8.50
CA ARG A 54 14.24 -8.97 7.19
C ARG A 54 13.47 -9.82 6.18
N VAL A 55 12.54 -9.21 5.45
CA VAL A 55 11.90 -9.82 4.29
C VAL A 55 12.83 -9.65 3.09
N ARG A 56 13.20 -10.76 2.45
CA ARG A 56 14.01 -10.74 1.22
C ARG A 56 13.05 -10.73 0.02
N ASP A 57 12.92 -9.58 -0.62
CA ASP A 57 12.30 -9.52 -1.95
C ASP A 57 13.38 -9.88 -3.00
N PRO A 58 13.13 -10.87 -3.87
CA PRO A 58 14.06 -11.21 -4.93
C PRO A 58 14.15 -10.07 -5.94
N LEU A 59 15.37 -9.64 -6.26
CA LEU A 59 15.66 -8.71 -7.35
C LEU A 59 15.39 -9.42 -8.68
N LEU A 60 14.58 -8.79 -9.54
CA LEU A 60 14.37 -9.27 -10.90
C LEU A 60 15.48 -8.74 -11.82
N VAL A 61 16.25 -9.64 -12.41
CA VAL A 61 17.33 -9.35 -13.35
C VAL A 61 16.97 -9.87 -14.75
N HIS A 62 17.16 -9.01 -15.75
CA HIS A 62 16.96 -9.31 -17.17
C HIS A 62 18.26 -9.70 -17.84
N LEU A 63 18.22 -10.75 -18.66
CA LEU A 63 19.38 -11.30 -19.37
C LEU A 63 19.28 -11.03 -20.88
N GLU A 64 20.36 -10.54 -21.46
CA GLU A 64 20.52 -10.34 -22.89
C GLU A 64 21.68 -11.20 -23.42
N PRO A 65 21.46 -12.10 -24.41
CA PRO A 65 22.52 -12.92 -24.97
C PRO A 65 23.51 -12.07 -25.78
N LEU A 66 24.81 -12.27 -25.54
CA LEU A 66 25.93 -11.65 -26.26
C LEU A 66 26.48 -12.54 -27.37
N ASP A 67 26.38 -13.85 -27.20
CA ASP A 67 26.82 -14.88 -28.15
C ASP A 67 25.59 -15.61 -28.73
N THR A 68 25.80 -16.42 -29.78
CA THR A 68 24.71 -17.17 -30.42
C THR A 68 24.91 -18.67 -30.27
N ALA A 69 23.97 -19.32 -29.60
CA ALA A 69 23.84 -20.78 -29.58
C ALA A 69 23.11 -21.28 -30.83
N LEU A 70 23.64 -22.34 -31.42
CA LEU A 70 23.22 -22.89 -32.69
C LEU A 70 23.10 -24.42 -32.56
N ARG A 71 22.00 -24.98 -33.07
CA ARG A 71 21.84 -26.41 -33.31
C ARG A 71 21.97 -26.68 -34.80
N VAL A 72 22.93 -27.52 -35.14
CA VAL A 72 23.20 -27.94 -36.52
C VAL A 72 22.96 -29.44 -36.64
N PRO A 73 22.22 -29.91 -37.66
CA PRO A 73 22.00 -31.33 -37.85
C PRO A 73 23.31 -32.09 -38.01
N ARG A 74 23.41 -33.23 -37.34
CA ARG A 74 24.41 -34.25 -37.65
C ARG A 74 24.09 -34.77 -39.04
N ARG A 75 25.13 -34.93 -39.87
CA ARG A 75 24.98 -35.66 -41.13
C ARG A 75 24.33 -37.02 -40.85
N PRO A 76 23.31 -37.43 -41.63
CA PRO A 76 22.74 -38.78 -41.48
C PRO A 76 23.87 -39.79 -41.69
N PRO A 77 24.00 -40.82 -40.83
CA PRO A 77 25.09 -41.79 -40.96
C PRO A 77 24.98 -42.49 -42.31
N GLY A 78 26.03 -42.38 -43.14
CA GLY A 78 26.13 -43.16 -44.36
C GLY A 78 26.33 -44.65 -44.05
N MET A 79 26.25 -45.49 -45.08
CA MET A 79 26.64 -46.90 -44.96
C MET A 79 28.00 -47.09 -45.59
N ARG A 80 28.90 -47.77 -44.89
CA ARG A 80 30.22 -48.15 -45.38
C ARG A 80 30.17 -49.57 -45.91
N LEU A 81 30.60 -49.77 -47.14
CA LEU A 81 30.77 -51.09 -47.73
C LEU A 81 32.18 -51.62 -47.46
N THR A 82 32.26 -52.78 -46.80
CA THR A 82 33.53 -53.45 -46.45
C THR A 82 33.49 -54.94 -46.81
N PRO A 83 34.59 -55.52 -47.34
CA PRO A 83 35.71 -54.82 -47.95
C PRO A 83 35.34 -54.24 -49.33
N TRP A 84 35.81 -53.04 -49.67
CA TRP A 84 35.76 -52.52 -51.05
C TRP A 84 37.19 -52.45 -51.62
N PRO A 85 37.50 -53.11 -52.74
CA PRO A 85 38.85 -53.10 -53.31
C PRO A 85 39.31 -51.70 -53.74
N SER A 86 40.58 -51.37 -53.47
CA SER A 86 41.14 -50.05 -53.83
C SER A 86 41.27 -49.83 -55.33
N ASP A 87 41.39 -50.90 -56.10
CA ASP A 87 41.59 -50.95 -57.55
C ASP A 87 40.28 -50.97 -58.35
N VAL A 88 39.12 -51.17 -57.70
CA VAL A 88 37.80 -51.13 -58.34
C VAL A 88 37.18 -49.75 -58.19
N GLU A 89 36.86 -49.07 -59.29
CA GLU A 89 36.08 -47.83 -59.27
C GLU A 89 34.59 -48.11 -59.07
N PRO A 90 33.92 -47.38 -58.17
CA PRO A 90 32.48 -47.51 -57.98
C PRO A 90 31.71 -46.91 -59.16
N ASP A 91 30.80 -47.69 -59.73
CA ASP A 91 29.93 -47.26 -60.83
C ASP A 91 28.49 -47.13 -60.34
N THR A 92 28.08 -45.89 -60.03
CA THR A 92 26.74 -45.58 -59.52
C THR A 92 25.63 -45.79 -60.57
N THR A 93 25.97 -46.06 -61.83
CA THR A 93 24.98 -46.40 -62.87
C THR A 93 24.52 -47.86 -62.78
N LYS A 94 25.29 -48.72 -62.08
CA LYS A 94 24.94 -50.13 -61.86
C LYS A 94 24.19 -50.28 -60.53
N PRO A 95 23.06 -51.03 -60.50
CA PRO A 95 22.38 -51.31 -59.25
C PRO A 95 23.18 -52.33 -58.42
N ALA A 96 23.09 -52.22 -57.10
CA ALA A 96 23.59 -53.22 -56.16
C ALA A 96 22.50 -54.28 -55.91
N PHE A 97 22.88 -55.54 -55.72
CA PHE A 97 21.94 -56.61 -55.39
C PHE A 97 22.11 -57.04 -53.93
N LEU A 98 21.05 -56.93 -53.14
CA LEU A 98 21.06 -57.27 -51.72
C LEU A 98 20.77 -58.75 -51.54
N VAL A 99 21.77 -59.51 -51.09
CA VAL A 99 21.77 -60.98 -51.09
C VAL A 99 20.73 -61.54 -50.11
N GLY A 100 20.64 -60.98 -48.91
CA GLY A 100 19.75 -61.48 -47.86
C GLY A 100 18.25 -61.23 -48.12
N ARG A 101 17.91 -60.25 -48.96
CA ARG A 101 16.51 -59.83 -49.24
C ARG A 101 16.12 -59.97 -50.70
N SER A 102 17.00 -60.51 -51.54
CA SER A 102 16.80 -60.70 -52.99
C SER A 102 16.24 -59.46 -53.72
N THR A 103 16.74 -58.27 -53.38
CA THR A 103 16.20 -56.99 -53.88
C THR A 103 17.33 -56.14 -54.49
N LEU A 104 17.02 -55.38 -55.55
CA LEU A 104 17.95 -54.41 -56.12
C LEU A 104 17.89 -53.08 -55.35
N VAL A 105 19.06 -52.48 -55.16
CA VAL A 105 19.27 -51.23 -54.45
C VAL A 105 20.02 -50.25 -55.37
N THR A 106 19.52 -49.03 -55.49
CA THR A 106 20.18 -47.98 -56.27
C THR A 106 21.21 -47.28 -55.40
N ILE A 107 22.42 -47.05 -55.93
CA ILE A 107 23.46 -46.27 -55.25
C ILE A 107 23.39 -44.82 -55.72
N GLU A 108 22.98 -43.91 -54.84
CA GLU A 108 22.80 -42.49 -55.15
C GLU A 108 24.12 -41.73 -55.12
N SER A 109 25.00 -42.07 -54.20
CA SER A 109 26.35 -41.52 -54.11
C SER A 109 27.32 -42.54 -53.55
N ALA A 110 28.58 -42.45 -53.98
CA ALA A 110 29.68 -43.29 -53.52
C ALA A 110 30.95 -42.46 -53.35
N ARG A 111 31.60 -42.55 -52.18
CA ARG A 111 32.85 -41.85 -51.87
C ARG A 111 33.85 -42.78 -51.20
N ARG A 112 35.11 -42.77 -51.65
CA ARG A 112 36.18 -43.57 -51.02
C ARG A 112 36.45 -43.13 -49.58
N ALA A 113 36.61 -44.10 -48.70
CA ALA A 113 37.08 -43.95 -47.33
C ALA A 113 38.31 -44.85 -47.10
N PRO A 114 39.13 -44.60 -46.04
CA PRO A 114 40.37 -45.35 -45.80
C PRO A 114 40.20 -46.88 -45.75
N ASP A 115 39.05 -47.37 -45.27
CA ASP A 115 38.79 -48.80 -45.05
C ASP A 115 37.53 -49.29 -45.77
N GLY A 116 37.15 -48.67 -46.90
CA GLY A 116 35.97 -49.09 -47.67
C GLY A 116 35.36 -47.97 -48.50
N LEU A 117 34.06 -48.10 -48.80
CA LEU A 117 33.33 -47.14 -49.64
C LEU A 117 32.07 -46.66 -48.94
N LEU A 118 31.92 -45.35 -48.75
CA LEU A 118 30.72 -44.74 -48.18
C LEU A 118 29.67 -44.56 -49.27
N VAL A 119 28.47 -45.06 -49.02
CA VAL A 119 27.36 -45.04 -49.98
C VAL A 119 26.08 -44.50 -49.35
N GLN A 120 25.27 -43.85 -50.19
CA GLN A 120 23.86 -43.59 -49.93
C GLN A 120 23.02 -44.38 -50.93
N THR A 121 21.93 -44.97 -50.45
CA THR A 121 21.15 -45.91 -51.24
C THR A 121 19.65 -45.73 -51.09
N THR A 122 18.93 -46.09 -52.14
CA THR A 122 17.47 -46.20 -52.12
C THR A 122 17.04 -47.58 -52.64
N PRO A 123 16.35 -48.40 -51.81
CA PRO A 123 16.03 -48.17 -50.40
C PRO A 123 17.29 -48.18 -49.49
N PRO A 124 17.22 -47.64 -48.26
CA PRO A 124 18.38 -47.58 -47.36
C PRO A 124 18.86 -48.98 -46.92
N LEU A 125 20.18 -49.19 -46.93
CA LEU A 125 20.80 -50.40 -46.38
C LEU A 125 20.66 -50.44 -44.84
N HIS A 126 20.71 -51.64 -44.27
CA HIS A 126 20.76 -51.88 -42.83
C HIS A 126 22.14 -52.43 -42.45
N PRO A 127 22.62 -52.21 -41.21
CA PRO A 127 23.84 -52.82 -40.71
C PRO A 127 23.84 -54.35 -40.87
N GLY A 128 24.89 -54.90 -41.49
CA GLY A 128 25.05 -56.31 -41.77
C GLY A 128 24.40 -56.79 -43.09
N ASP A 129 23.77 -55.91 -43.87
CA ASP A 129 23.27 -56.29 -45.19
C ASP A 129 24.44 -56.65 -46.11
N ASP A 130 24.43 -57.88 -46.63
CA ASP A 130 25.32 -58.34 -47.68
C ASP A 130 24.79 -57.92 -49.06
N LEU A 131 25.62 -57.27 -49.86
CA LEU A 131 25.31 -56.91 -51.24
C LEU A 131 26.41 -57.32 -52.21
N VAL A 132 26.00 -57.60 -53.44
CA VAL A 132 26.89 -57.75 -54.59
C VAL A 132 26.72 -56.53 -55.47
N TRP A 133 27.79 -55.77 -55.65
CA TRP A 133 27.80 -54.56 -56.48
C TRP A 133 29.13 -54.45 -57.22
N CYS A 134 29.08 -54.13 -58.52
CA CYS A 134 30.28 -54.13 -59.39
C CYS A 134 31.12 -55.42 -59.28
N GLU A 135 30.43 -56.57 -59.23
CA GLU A 135 31.03 -57.91 -59.05
C GLU A 135 31.77 -58.12 -57.70
N GLN A 136 31.72 -57.14 -56.79
CA GLN A 136 32.29 -57.23 -55.45
C GLN A 136 31.21 -57.59 -54.43
N ARG A 137 31.54 -58.50 -53.53
CA ARG A 137 30.67 -58.83 -52.39
C ARG A 137 31.12 -58.04 -51.18
N CYS A 138 30.24 -57.17 -50.68
CA CYS A 138 30.52 -56.26 -49.59
C CYS A 138 29.41 -56.36 -48.55
N THR A 139 29.74 -56.08 -47.29
CA THR A 139 28.80 -55.98 -46.20
C THR A 139 28.65 -54.51 -45.82
N ALA A 140 27.41 -54.08 -45.57
CA ALA A 140 27.11 -52.74 -45.13
C ALA A 140 27.35 -52.60 -43.62
N GLU A 141 28.30 -51.77 -43.24
CA GLU A 141 28.57 -51.38 -41.86
C GLU A 141 28.16 -49.90 -41.66
N PRO A 142 27.60 -49.52 -40.51
CA PRO A 142 27.26 -48.13 -40.25
C PRO A 142 28.54 -47.29 -40.25
N GLU A 143 28.51 -46.13 -40.93
CA GLU A 143 29.54 -45.13 -40.73
C GLU A 143 29.52 -44.71 -39.25
N GLY A 144 30.69 -44.74 -38.60
CA GLY A 144 30.80 -44.28 -37.21
C GLY A 144 30.26 -42.86 -37.04
N LEU A 145 29.89 -42.50 -35.79
CA LEU A 145 29.32 -41.19 -35.44
C LEU A 145 30.05 -40.05 -36.17
N ALA A 146 29.29 -39.21 -36.89
CA ALA A 146 29.83 -38.06 -37.63
C ALA A 146 30.75 -37.23 -36.74
N ALA A 147 31.92 -36.84 -37.26
CA ALA A 147 32.86 -36.00 -36.52
C ALA A 147 32.23 -34.64 -36.15
N PRO A 148 32.64 -34.01 -35.04
CA PRO A 148 32.18 -32.67 -34.69
C PRO A 148 32.57 -31.64 -35.76
N PRO A 149 31.69 -30.67 -36.07
CA PRO A 149 31.97 -29.63 -37.07
C PRO A 149 33.23 -28.86 -36.75
N ARG A 150 34.07 -28.59 -37.76
CA ARG A 150 35.35 -27.88 -37.55
C ARG A 150 35.31 -26.42 -37.93
N THR A 151 34.50 -26.08 -38.92
CA THR A 151 34.41 -24.73 -39.48
C THR A 151 32.96 -24.32 -39.63
N VAL A 152 32.65 -23.10 -39.20
CA VAL A 152 31.33 -22.49 -39.37
C VAL A 152 31.56 -21.12 -40.00
N ALA A 153 30.82 -20.78 -41.05
CA ALA A 153 30.91 -19.50 -41.75
C ALA A 153 29.51 -19.02 -42.16
N THR A 154 29.36 -17.71 -42.38
CA THR A 154 28.16 -17.15 -43.01
C THR A 154 28.17 -17.46 -44.52
N LEU A 155 27.02 -17.33 -45.20
CA LEU A 155 26.88 -17.68 -46.63
C LEU A 155 27.75 -16.83 -47.57
N ASP A 156 28.16 -15.64 -47.12
CA ASP A 156 29.10 -14.74 -47.79
C ASP A 156 30.58 -15.15 -47.56
N GLY A 157 30.84 -16.26 -46.85
CA GLY A 157 32.17 -16.83 -46.66
C GLY A 157 32.95 -16.32 -45.45
N ARG A 158 32.36 -15.48 -44.59
CA ARG A 158 33.03 -15.03 -43.36
C ARG A 158 33.02 -16.14 -42.30
N THR A 159 34.20 -16.57 -41.89
CA THR A 159 34.39 -17.56 -40.81
C THR A 159 33.90 -17.00 -39.46
N LEU A 160 33.16 -17.82 -38.73
CA LEU A 160 32.65 -17.55 -37.39
C LEU A 160 33.51 -18.29 -36.36
N GLU A 161 33.93 -17.59 -35.31
CA GLU A 161 34.73 -18.18 -34.24
C GLU A 161 33.83 -18.99 -33.29
N LEU A 162 34.18 -20.26 -33.08
CA LEU A 162 33.49 -21.15 -32.16
C LEU A 162 34.01 -20.97 -30.72
N ARG A 163 33.08 -20.75 -29.80
CA ARG A 163 33.33 -20.69 -28.35
C ARG A 163 33.23 -22.09 -27.75
N GLY A 164 34.36 -22.79 -27.73
CA GLY A 164 34.46 -24.15 -27.21
C GLY A 164 34.27 -25.22 -28.28
N ALA A 165 34.42 -26.49 -27.89
CA ALA A 165 34.23 -27.62 -28.81
C ALA A 165 32.74 -27.87 -29.06
N PRO A 166 32.33 -28.23 -30.29
CA PRO A 166 30.96 -28.67 -30.56
C PRO A 166 30.58 -29.85 -29.65
N THR A 167 29.40 -29.78 -29.04
CA THR A 167 28.91 -30.84 -28.15
C THR A 167 27.69 -31.57 -28.72
N PRO A 168 27.53 -32.87 -28.49
CA PRO A 168 26.32 -33.61 -28.87
C PRO A 168 25.03 -32.98 -28.30
N ALA A 169 24.06 -32.62 -29.15
CA ALA A 169 22.70 -32.23 -28.75
C ALA A 169 21.69 -33.31 -29.16
N GLY A 170 21.37 -34.21 -28.24
CA GLY A 170 20.54 -35.39 -28.54
C GLY A 170 21.23 -36.37 -29.49
N GLU A 171 20.46 -37.15 -30.25
CA GLU A 171 20.99 -38.12 -31.21
C GLU A 171 21.32 -37.50 -32.56
N HIS A 172 20.65 -36.40 -32.93
CA HIS A 172 20.63 -35.90 -34.30
C HIS A 172 21.33 -34.56 -34.50
N ASP A 173 21.73 -33.82 -33.47
CA ASP A 173 22.31 -32.47 -33.65
C ASP A 173 23.65 -32.28 -32.93
N TRP A 174 24.39 -31.28 -33.40
CA TRP A 174 25.52 -30.64 -32.73
C TRP A 174 25.07 -29.31 -32.14
N HIS A 175 25.46 -29.06 -30.88
CA HIS A 175 25.37 -27.74 -30.26
C HIS A 175 26.69 -26.99 -30.47
N LEU A 176 26.58 -25.77 -30.97
CA LEU A 176 27.69 -24.86 -31.26
C LEU A 176 27.39 -23.51 -30.62
N CYS A 177 28.41 -22.87 -30.07
CA CYS A 177 28.32 -21.48 -29.61
C CYS A 177 29.28 -20.64 -30.47
N THR A 178 28.78 -19.56 -31.06
CA THR A 178 29.58 -18.63 -31.86
C THR A 178 29.70 -17.29 -31.15
N GLU A 179 30.85 -16.64 -31.29
CA GLU A 179 31.03 -15.30 -30.73
C GLU A 179 30.14 -14.26 -31.44
N GLY A 180 29.42 -13.48 -30.65
CA GLY A 180 28.54 -12.41 -31.13
C GLY A 180 27.12 -12.86 -31.49
N ARG A 181 26.25 -11.87 -31.72
CA ARG A 181 24.86 -12.11 -32.15
C ARG A 181 24.79 -12.31 -33.66
N LEU A 182 24.20 -13.42 -34.07
CA LEU A 182 23.91 -13.74 -35.47
C LEU A 182 22.40 -13.69 -35.68
N GLU A 183 21.96 -13.18 -36.83
CA GLU A 183 20.55 -13.14 -37.24
C GLU A 183 20.23 -14.14 -38.36
N SER A 184 21.24 -14.68 -39.04
CA SER A 184 21.07 -15.64 -40.13
C SER A 184 20.50 -16.98 -39.66
N GLU A 185 19.64 -17.58 -40.48
CA GLU A 185 19.03 -18.91 -40.25
C GLU A 185 19.76 -20.04 -41.00
N ARG A 186 20.72 -19.68 -41.87
CA ARG A 186 21.51 -20.61 -42.68
C ARG A 186 22.99 -20.25 -42.60
N LEU A 187 23.83 -21.25 -42.39
CA LEU A 187 25.29 -21.10 -42.30
C LEU A 187 25.99 -22.18 -43.14
N LEU A 188 27.24 -21.91 -43.51
CA LEU A 188 28.16 -22.90 -44.05
C LEU A 188 28.81 -23.64 -42.89
N VAL A 189 28.57 -24.95 -42.78
CA VAL A 189 29.20 -25.83 -41.80
C VAL A 189 30.06 -26.83 -42.55
N ASP A 190 31.38 -26.78 -42.33
CA ASP A 190 32.36 -27.57 -43.08
C ASP A 190 32.21 -27.46 -44.61
N GLY A 191 31.79 -26.27 -45.07
CA GLY A 191 31.61 -25.94 -46.49
C GLY A 191 30.23 -26.26 -47.07
N GLU A 192 29.31 -26.85 -46.30
CA GLU A 192 27.96 -27.17 -46.75
C GLU A 192 26.92 -26.23 -46.13
N VAL A 193 25.89 -25.88 -46.91
CA VAL A 193 24.81 -25.02 -46.40
C VAL A 193 23.90 -25.83 -45.50
N CYS A 194 23.83 -25.44 -44.22
CA CYS A 194 22.97 -26.04 -43.22
C CYS A 194 21.93 -25.04 -42.71
N GLU A 195 20.71 -25.50 -42.50
CA GLU A 195 19.71 -24.78 -41.70
C GLU A 195 20.08 -24.90 -40.22
N VAL A 196 19.98 -23.79 -39.51
CA VAL A 196 20.44 -23.68 -38.13
C VAL A 196 19.25 -23.38 -37.23
N GLN A 197 19.03 -24.24 -36.25
CA GLN A 197 17.99 -24.05 -35.26
C GLN A 197 18.55 -23.29 -34.07
N ARG A 198 17.79 -22.33 -33.52
CA ARG A 198 18.16 -21.66 -32.28
C ARG A 198 17.52 -22.38 -31.11
N PRO A 199 18.25 -22.63 -30.01
CA PRO A 199 17.63 -23.11 -28.79
C PRO A 199 16.55 -22.12 -28.35
N HIS A 200 15.33 -22.60 -28.14
CA HIS A 200 14.22 -21.77 -27.66
C HIS A 200 14.26 -21.55 -26.13
N GLU A 201 15.01 -22.38 -25.41
CA GLU A 201 15.18 -22.28 -23.97
C GLU A 201 16.44 -21.45 -23.68
N GLY A 202 16.29 -20.37 -22.90
CA GLY A 202 17.43 -19.65 -22.34
C GLY A 202 18.20 -20.52 -21.33
N PRO A 203 19.23 -19.97 -20.67
CA PRO A 203 20.09 -20.74 -19.79
C PRO A 203 19.27 -21.25 -18.59
N ARG A 204 19.59 -22.45 -18.10
CA ARG A 204 19.04 -22.95 -16.83
C ARG A 204 19.98 -22.62 -15.68
N ARG A 205 21.28 -22.52 -15.97
CA ARG A 205 22.31 -22.25 -14.98
C ARG A 205 23.30 -21.22 -15.53
N LEU A 206 23.63 -20.21 -14.73
CA LEU A 206 24.60 -19.17 -15.07
C LEU A 206 25.71 -19.10 -14.04
N ILE A 207 26.90 -18.68 -14.47
CA ILE A 207 28.06 -18.44 -13.61
C ILE A 207 28.56 -17.01 -13.86
N ASP A 208 28.69 -16.20 -12.81
CA ASP A 208 29.26 -14.84 -12.94
C ASP A 208 30.79 -14.82 -12.95
N GLY A 209 31.39 -13.64 -13.13
CA GLY A 209 32.85 -13.47 -13.15
C GLY A 209 33.57 -13.83 -11.83
N SER A 210 32.84 -13.98 -10.73
CA SER A 210 33.36 -14.42 -9.43
C SER A 210 33.23 -15.93 -9.19
N GLY A 211 32.61 -16.66 -10.13
CA GLY A 211 32.35 -18.10 -10.01
C GLY A 211 31.05 -18.44 -9.27
N ARG A 212 30.22 -17.45 -8.91
CA ARG A 212 28.91 -17.70 -8.28
C ARG A 212 27.95 -18.25 -9.30
N THR A 213 27.20 -19.28 -8.90
CA THR A 213 26.21 -19.92 -9.75
C THR A 213 24.80 -19.41 -9.45
N PHE A 214 24.01 -19.20 -10.49
CA PHE A 214 22.60 -18.81 -10.42
C PHE A 214 21.73 -19.76 -11.25
N GLU A 215 20.51 -20.00 -10.81
CA GLU A 215 19.49 -20.71 -11.60
C GLU A 215 18.62 -19.69 -12.34
N ALA A 216 18.39 -19.92 -13.62
CA ALA A 216 17.63 -19.03 -14.50
C ALA A 216 16.40 -19.73 -15.06
N SER A 217 15.33 -18.95 -15.24
CA SER A 217 14.14 -19.38 -15.96
C SER A 217 14.07 -18.59 -17.27
N GLY A 218 14.82 -19.06 -18.27
CA GLY A 218 14.99 -18.36 -19.54
C GLY A 218 15.79 -17.06 -19.37
N LEU A 219 15.28 -15.95 -19.87
CA LEU A 219 15.97 -14.64 -19.86
C LEU A 219 15.70 -13.79 -18.61
N ARG A 220 15.19 -14.41 -17.55
CA ARG A 220 14.88 -13.73 -16.28
C ARG A 220 15.47 -14.51 -15.11
N LEU A 221 15.96 -13.77 -14.13
CA LEU A 221 16.64 -14.28 -12.96
C LEU A 221 16.10 -13.56 -11.71
N ASN A 222 15.59 -14.30 -10.73
CA ASN A 222 15.15 -13.77 -9.44
C ASN A 222 16.20 -14.08 -8.38
N ILE A 223 16.85 -13.06 -7.82
CA ILE A 223 18.04 -13.23 -6.97
C ILE A 223 18.07 -12.29 -5.77
N ASP A 224 18.67 -12.75 -4.67
CA ASP A 224 18.81 -11.97 -3.44
C ASP A 224 19.91 -10.89 -3.53
N ALA A 225 20.86 -11.03 -4.46
CA ALA A 225 22.00 -10.13 -4.63
C ALA A 225 22.45 -10.06 -6.10
N LEU A 226 22.87 -8.88 -6.55
CA LEU A 226 23.31 -8.66 -7.93
C LEU A 226 24.53 -9.55 -8.30
N PRO A 227 24.61 -10.01 -9.57
CA PRO A 227 25.78 -10.72 -10.07
C PRO A 227 27.02 -9.81 -10.06
N ALA A 228 28.22 -10.41 -10.14
CA ALA A 228 29.44 -9.63 -10.29
C ALA A 228 29.41 -8.84 -11.60
N GLU A 229 30.11 -7.70 -11.64
CA GLU A 229 30.22 -6.90 -12.88
C GLU A 229 30.80 -7.75 -14.02
N GLY A 230 30.26 -7.54 -15.22
CA GLY A 230 30.64 -8.28 -16.43
C GLY A 230 29.64 -9.35 -16.86
N PRO A 231 29.93 -10.03 -17.98
CA PRO A 231 29.03 -11.02 -18.56
C PRO A 231 28.99 -12.31 -17.73
N MET A 232 27.81 -12.91 -17.63
CA MET A 232 27.60 -14.22 -17.02
C MET A 232 27.68 -15.32 -18.08
N ARG A 233 28.16 -16.50 -17.74
CA ARG A 233 28.26 -17.65 -18.65
C ARG A 233 27.15 -18.65 -18.37
N GLY A 234 26.32 -18.96 -19.36
CA GLY A 234 25.28 -19.97 -19.28
C GLY A 234 25.81 -21.39 -19.45
N ASP A 235 25.03 -22.37 -19.00
CA ASP A 235 25.24 -23.80 -19.24
C ASP A 235 25.01 -24.22 -20.70
N ASP A 236 24.30 -23.38 -21.45
CA ASP A 236 24.22 -23.39 -22.91
C ASP A 236 25.51 -22.91 -23.61
N GLY A 237 26.52 -22.45 -22.86
CA GLY A 237 27.78 -21.94 -23.38
C GLY A 237 27.73 -20.48 -23.87
N VAL A 238 26.58 -19.79 -23.75
CA VAL A 238 26.38 -18.41 -24.18
C VAL A 238 26.76 -17.43 -23.07
N ARG A 239 27.37 -16.30 -23.42
CA ARG A 239 27.52 -15.17 -22.47
C ARG A 239 26.27 -14.30 -22.46
N TYR A 240 25.88 -13.87 -21.27
CA TYR A 240 24.73 -13.01 -21.03
C TYR A 240 25.16 -11.71 -20.36
N ARG A 241 24.72 -10.58 -20.91
CA ARG A 241 24.72 -9.30 -20.21
C ARG A 241 23.49 -9.26 -19.30
N TRP A 242 23.67 -8.84 -18.07
CA TRP A 242 22.56 -8.66 -17.14
C TRP A 242 22.26 -7.18 -16.92
N SER A 243 20.99 -6.88 -16.67
CA SER A 243 20.51 -5.55 -16.27
C SER A 243 19.40 -5.70 -15.23
N HIS A 244 19.28 -4.71 -14.35
CA HIS A 244 18.24 -4.64 -13.33
C HIS A 244 17.54 -3.28 -13.48
N ASP A 245 16.22 -3.26 -13.41
CA ASP A 245 15.47 -2.02 -13.49
C ASP A 245 15.62 -1.24 -12.18
N ASP A 246 16.41 -0.17 -12.19
CA ASP A 246 16.70 0.64 -11.00
C ASP A 246 15.55 1.64 -10.72
N GLY A 247 14.33 1.11 -10.70
CA GLY A 247 13.08 1.84 -10.53
C GLY A 247 13.13 2.73 -9.29
N ARG A 248 13.28 4.03 -9.53
CA ARG A 248 13.36 5.12 -8.54
C ARG A 248 12.04 5.34 -7.75
N ARG A 249 11.48 4.31 -7.13
CA ARG A 249 10.37 4.45 -6.17
C ARG A 249 10.73 3.76 -4.85
N HIS A 250 11.16 4.60 -3.90
CA HIS A 250 11.24 4.34 -2.46
C HIS A 250 11.86 2.98 -2.05
N ARG A 251 13.21 2.91 -1.99
CA ARG A 251 13.97 1.79 -1.41
C ARG A 251 13.77 1.71 0.11
N GLY A 252 12.58 1.33 0.55
CA GLY A 252 12.36 0.91 1.93
C GLY A 252 12.82 -0.53 2.09
N ILE A 253 13.00 -0.98 3.33
CA ILE A 253 13.35 -2.35 3.65
C ILE A 253 12.16 -2.99 4.35
N TRP A 254 11.60 -4.02 3.72
CA TRP A 254 10.55 -4.81 4.35
C TRP A 254 11.12 -5.62 5.51
N VAL A 255 10.46 -5.52 6.65
CA VAL A 255 10.69 -6.37 7.82
C VAL A 255 9.38 -7.05 8.21
N ARG A 256 9.46 -8.27 8.71
CA ARG A 256 8.32 -9.02 9.25
C ARG A 256 8.39 -9.03 10.75
N LEU A 257 7.27 -8.73 11.40
CA LEU A 257 7.14 -8.78 12.85
C LEU A 257 6.94 -10.22 13.31
N LEU A 258 7.76 -10.64 14.27
CA LEU A 258 7.70 -11.96 14.88
C LEU A 258 6.78 -11.90 16.12
N PRO A 259 6.07 -13.00 16.46
CA PRO A 259 5.31 -13.05 17.71
C PRO A 259 6.26 -12.97 18.92
N PRO A 260 5.82 -12.39 20.05
CA PRO A 260 6.65 -12.35 21.25
C PRO A 260 6.82 -13.74 21.87
N GLU A 261 8.00 -13.98 22.45
CA GLU A 261 8.36 -15.26 23.07
C GLU A 261 7.55 -15.57 24.35
N ASP A 262 7.13 -14.52 25.09
CA ASP A 262 6.47 -14.60 26.41
C ASP A 262 4.98 -14.20 26.38
N THR A 263 4.20 -14.72 25.43
CA THR A 263 2.74 -14.46 25.45
C THR A 263 2.10 -15.44 26.43
N GLU A 264 1.78 -15.00 27.66
CA GLU A 264 0.86 -15.77 28.52
C GLU A 264 -0.43 -16.01 27.72
N ALA A 265 -0.92 -17.25 27.70
CA ALA A 265 -1.99 -17.73 26.81
C ALA A 265 -3.36 -17.01 26.97
N ASP A 266 -3.45 -15.99 27.82
CA ASP A 266 -4.64 -15.21 28.15
C ASP A 266 -4.65 -13.78 27.53
N GLU A 267 -3.66 -13.38 26.72
CA GLU A 267 -3.77 -12.14 25.94
C GLU A 267 -4.70 -12.34 24.73
N PHE A 268 -5.94 -11.86 24.84
CA PHE A 268 -6.98 -11.90 23.79
C PHE A 268 -6.62 -11.20 22.46
N LEU A 269 -5.47 -10.52 22.35
CA LEU A 269 -5.08 -9.70 21.20
C LEU A 269 -3.62 -9.98 20.80
N ASP A 270 -3.39 -10.33 19.54
CA ASP A 270 -2.04 -10.48 18.97
C ASP A 270 -1.31 -9.13 18.96
N PRO A 271 -0.18 -8.98 19.67
CA PRO A 271 0.53 -7.71 19.77
C PRO A 271 1.09 -7.22 18.43
N ARG A 272 1.25 -8.08 17.42
CA ARG A 272 1.62 -7.69 16.06
C ARG A 272 0.52 -6.86 15.40
N ALA A 273 -0.74 -7.11 15.73
CA ALA A 273 -1.87 -6.34 15.21
C ALA A 273 -1.71 -4.84 15.53
N ALA A 274 -1.20 -4.49 16.70
CA ALA A 274 -1.00 -3.10 17.09
C ALA A 274 -0.01 -2.33 16.19
N PHE A 275 0.97 -3.00 15.57
CA PHE A 275 1.88 -2.40 14.58
C PHE A 275 1.26 -2.29 13.19
N CYS A 276 0.21 -3.06 12.94
CA CYS A 276 -0.51 -3.10 11.67
C CYS A 276 -1.80 -2.28 11.70
N GLU A 277 -2.29 -1.94 12.89
CA GLU A 277 -3.43 -1.07 13.14
C GLU A 277 -2.99 0.39 13.29
N GLY A 278 -3.77 1.33 12.77
CA GLY A 278 -3.48 2.75 12.93
C GLY A 278 -2.47 3.30 11.91
N ASP A 279 -1.91 4.50 12.18
CA ASP A 279 -1.02 5.27 11.27
C ASP A 279 0.39 5.16 11.81
N VAL A 280 0.94 3.94 11.81
CA VAL A 280 2.30 3.72 12.31
C VAL A 280 3.26 4.32 11.29
N ARG A 281 3.64 5.58 11.52
CA ARG A 281 4.57 6.35 10.66
C ARG A 281 6.03 6.20 11.07
N GLU A 282 6.27 5.72 12.27
CA GLU A 282 7.60 5.54 12.81
C GLU A 282 7.60 4.40 13.83
N VAL A 283 8.75 3.74 13.94
CA VAL A 283 9.09 2.81 15.02
C VAL A 283 10.44 3.23 15.58
N TRP A 284 10.82 2.75 16.76
CA TRP A 284 12.17 2.96 17.26
C TRP A 284 12.72 1.72 17.96
N THR A 285 14.04 1.69 18.15
CA THR A 285 14.78 0.47 18.55
C THR A 285 15.25 0.49 20.00
N GLU A 286 14.90 1.53 20.77
CA GLU A 286 15.26 1.71 22.18
C GLU A 286 14.02 1.80 23.09
N PRO A 287 14.12 1.62 24.42
CA PRO A 287 12.97 1.79 25.31
C PRO A 287 12.36 3.20 25.33
N ARG A 288 13.16 4.23 24.99
CA ARG A 288 12.72 5.62 24.90
C ARG A 288 12.89 6.12 23.47
N ARG A 289 11.89 6.85 22.97
CA ARG A 289 11.96 7.50 21.67
C ARG A 289 13.09 8.53 21.65
N ARG A 290 14.10 8.30 20.81
CA ARG A 290 15.18 9.24 20.49
C ARG A 290 15.26 9.39 18.97
N GLN A 291 15.61 10.58 18.50
CA GLN A 291 15.57 10.91 17.08
C GLN A 291 16.51 10.03 16.25
N ASP A 292 17.67 9.67 16.80
CA ASP A 292 18.67 8.75 16.24
C ASP A 292 18.20 7.30 16.20
N ALA A 293 17.40 6.87 17.17
CA ALA A 293 16.82 5.53 17.27
C ALA A 293 15.48 5.35 16.53
N THR A 294 14.94 6.43 15.94
CA THR A 294 13.65 6.42 15.23
C THR A 294 13.83 6.07 13.76
N ILE A 295 12.92 5.29 13.20
CA ILE A 295 12.92 4.82 11.80
C ILE A 295 11.52 5.09 11.23
N ALA A 296 11.44 5.79 10.11
CA ALA A 296 10.15 6.02 9.45
C ALA A 296 9.61 4.71 8.85
N VAL A 297 8.29 4.54 8.96
CA VAL A 297 7.53 3.45 8.38
C VAL A 297 6.78 4.03 7.19
N TRP A 298 7.11 3.55 6.00
CA TRP A 298 6.55 4.03 4.73
C TRP A 298 5.30 3.26 4.31
N ARG A 299 5.18 2.00 4.71
CA ARG A 299 4.03 1.15 4.39
C ARG A 299 3.87 0.06 5.43
N VAL A 300 2.63 -0.38 5.62
CA VAL A 300 2.26 -1.51 6.46
C VAL A 300 1.50 -2.52 5.59
N ASP A 301 1.90 -3.79 5.64
CA ASP A 301 1.16 -4.93 5.12
C ASP A 301 0.60 -5.69 6.32
N ALA A 302 -0.66 -5.41 6.64
CA ALA A 302 -1.34 -5.97 7.80
C ALA A 302 -1.55 -7.48 7.69
N ASP A 303 -1.82 -7.99 6.48
CA ASP A 303 -2.09 -9.41 6.23
C ASP A 303 -0.86 -10.28 6.53
N ARG A 304 0.33 -9.74 6.29
CA ARG A 304 1.61 -10.45 6.48
C ARG A 304 2.39 -10.00 7.71
N TYR A 305 1.86 -9.05 8.49
CA TYR A 305 2.56 -8.37 9.59
C TYR A 305 3.92 -7.81 9.17
N GLN A 306 3.98 -7.13 8.02
CA GLN A 306 5.22 -6.56 7.48
C GLN A 306 5.18 -5.03 7.48
N LEU A 307 6.34 -4.42 7.75
CA LEU A 307 6.54 -2.98 7.72
C LEU A 307 7.61 -2.65 6.68
N LEU A 308 7.34 -1.68 5.81
CA LEU A 308 8.34 -1.11 4.91
C LEU A 308 9.02 0.05 5.63
N LEU A 309 10.27 -0.14 6.05
CA LEU A 309 11.02 0.84 6.82
C LEU A 309 11.96 1.68 5.95
N GLU A 310 12.20 2.93 6.31
CA GLU A 310 13.18 3.82 5.65
C GLU A 310 14.60 3.22 5.66
N ARG A 311 14.97 2.51 6.72
CA ARG A 311 16.27 1.89 6.91
C ARG A 311 16.15 0.63 7.77
N LEU A 312 17.15 -0.24 7.68
CA LEU A 312 17.19 -1.49 8.43
C LEU A 312 17.42 -1.18 9.92
N PRO A 313 16.61 -1.72 10.84
CA PRO A 313 16.92 -1.65 12.26
C PRO A 313 18.21 -2.43 12.57
N PRO A 314 18.96 -2.10 13.64
CA PRO A 314 20.12 -2.89 14.05
C PRO A 314 19.74 -4.36 14.28
N GLU A 315 20.55 -5.31 13.80
CA GLU A 315 20.28 -6.74 13.96
C GLU A 315 20.10 -7.10 15.44
N GLY A 316 19.08 -7.92 15.74
CA GLY A 316 18.73 -8.32 17.10
C GLY A 316 18.02 -7.23 17.93
N SER A 317 17.80 -6.03 17.40
CA SER A 317 16.97 -5.02 18.05
C SER A 317 15.49 -5.40 18.04
N MET A 318 14.74 -4.90 19.01
CA MET A 318 13.27 -5.00 19.04
C MET A 318 12.67 -3.72 18.49
N LEU A 319 11.56 -3.83 17.77
CA LEU A 319 10.79 -2.66 17.34
C LEU A 319 9.78 -2.28 18.42
N HIS A 320 9.77 -1.00 18.78
CA HIS A 320 8.80 -0.41 19.71
C HIS A 320 7.74 0.39 18.95
N LEU A 321 6.47 0.19 19.30
CA LEU A 321 5.34 0.92 18.71
C LEU A 321 5.13 2.29 19.38
N PRO A 322 4.95 3.39 18.62
CA PRO A 322 4.29 4.61 19.11
C PRO A 322 2.87 4.30 19.56
N VAL A 323 2.62 4.29 20.86
CA VAL A 323 1.25 4.44 21.34
C VAL A 323 0.88 5.91 21.17
N ASP A 324 0.13 6.21 20.11
CA ASP A 324 -0.37 7.56 19.86
C ASP A 324 -1.48 7.92 20.85
N VAL A 325 -1.08 8.49 21.99
CA VAL A 325 -2.00 9.00 23.00
C VAL A 325 -2.61 10.34 22.62
N ARG A 326 -2.22 10.98 21.50
CA ARG A 326 -2.62 12.36 21.15
C ARG A 326 -4.12 12.57 21.20
N ASN A 327 -4.91 11.61 20.73
CA ASN A 327 -6.37 11.74 20.78
C ASN A 327 -6.88 11.79 22.23
N LEU A 328 -6.43 10.86 23.09
CA LEU A 328 -6.74 10.88 24.53
C LEU A 328 -6.26 12.17 25.21
N GLU A 329 -5.09 12.69 24.80
CA GLU A 329 -4.55 13.95 25.30
C GLU A 329 -5.40 15.15 24.88
N LEU A 330 -5.89 15.19 23.64
CA LEU A 330 -6.80 16.22 23.15
C LEU A 330 -8.15 16.16 23.87
N GLN A 331 -8.72 14.97 24.06
CA GLN A 331 -9.94 14.78 24.85
C GLN A 331 -9.78 15.29 26.28
N ARG A 332 -8.64 14.97 26.91
CA ARG A 332 -8.32 15.45 28.25
C ARG A 332 -8.16 16.97 28.30
N ARG A 333 -7.50 17.56 27.31
CA ARG A 333 -7.36 19.03 27.18
C ARG A 333 -8.70 19.71 26.98
N ALA A 334 -9.60 19.13 26.18
CA ALA A 334 -10.94 19.66 25.97
C ALA A 334 -11.74 19.68 27.29
N LEU A 335 -11.78 18.56 28.00
CA LEU A 335 -12.44 18.49 29.31
C LEU A 335 -11.83 19.46 30.32
N HIS A 336 -10.51 19.60 30.34
CA HIS A 336 -9.82 20.55 31.23
C HIS A 336 -10.16 22.00 30.86
N GLN A 337 -10.13 22.35 29.58
CA GLN A 337 -10.48 23.71 29.13
C GLN A 337 -11.92 24.06 29.52
N LEU A 338 -12.88 23.19 29.24
CA LEU A 338 -14.28 23.47 29.59
C LEU A 338 -14.48 23.62 31.11
N ALA A 339 -13.80 22.80 31.92
CA ALA A 339 -13.94 22.82 33.37
C ALA A 339 -13.18 23.97 34.07
N GLU A 340 -12.00 24.33 33.58
CA GLU A 340 -11.08 25.25 34.28
C GLU A 340 -10.93 26.63 33.62
N ALA A 341 -11.10 26.70 32.30
CA ALA A 341 -10.90 27.92 31.52
C ALA A 341 -11.87 28.01 30.32
N PRO A 342 -13.19 27.95 30.55
CA PRO A 342 -14.16 28.03 29.47
C PRO A 342 -14.14 29.42 28.82
N LEU A 343 -14.44 29.45 27.53
CA LEU A 343 -14.58 30.69 26.76
C LEU A 343 -16.05 31.15 26.76
N PRO A 344 -16.32 32.43 26.48
CA PRO A 344 -17.67 32.99 26.36
C PRO A 344 -18.66 32.13 25.57
N HIS A 345 -18.24 31.64 24.40
CA HIS A 345 -19.08 30.83 23.52
C HIS A 345 -19.31 29.41 24.03
N HIS A 346 -18.58 28.92 25.04
CA HIS A 346 -18.79 27.60 25.64
C HIS A 346 -19.96 27.56 26.64
N GLN A 347 -20.69 28.67 26.81
CA GLN A 347 -21.78 28.75 27.77
C GLN A 347 -22.81 27.62 27.59
N GLY A 348 -23.25 27.32 26.36
CA GLY A 348 -24.20 26.22 26.14
C GLY A 348 -23.67 24.86 26.60
N LEU A 349 -22.38 24.59 26.44
CA LEU A 349 -21.74 23.35 26.93
C LEU A 349 -21.66 23.31 28.45
N LEU A 350 -21.37 24.43 29.12
CA LEU A 350 -21.39 24.49 30.59
C LEU A 350 -22.79 24.17 31.13
N ARG A 351 -23.83 24.66 30.45
CA ARG A 351 -25.22 24.42 30.85
C ARG A 351 -25.67 22.97 30.68
N LEU A 352 -25.03 22.21 29.78
CA LEU A 352 -25.23 20.76 29.71
C LEU A 352 -24.69 20.02 30.94
N CYS A 353 -23.81 20.64 31.73
CA CYS A 353 -23.32 20.07 32.97
C CYS A 353 -24.17 20.44 34.20
N GLU A 354 -25.18 21.29 34.03
CA GLU A 354 -26.14 21.61 35.09
C GLU A 354 -27.08 20.42 35.34
N ASP A 355 -27.69 20.42 36.52
CA ASP A 355 -28.71 19.42 36.87
C ASP A 355 -29.93 19.54 35.94
N PRO A 356 -30.31 18.48 35.21
CA PRO A 356 -31.43 18.49 34.27
C PRO A 356 -32.78 18.83 34.95
N GLU A 357 -32.95 18.57 36.25
CA GLU A 357 -34.19 18.88 36.96
C GLU A 357 -34.35 20.40 37.19
N HIS A 358 -33.22 21.10 37.34
CA HIS A 358 -33.17 22.52 37.73
C HIS A 358 -32.86 23.46 36.56
N VAL A 359 -32.19 22.98 35.51
CA VAL A 359 -31.82 23.81 34.36
C VAL A 359 -33.05 24.28 33.58
N ARG A 360 -33.03 25.53 33.11
CA ARG A 360 -34.12 26.13 32.30
C ARG A 360 -33.54 26.81 31.06
N TRP A 361 -33.73 26.20 29.90
CA TRP A 361 -33.25 26.75 28.63
C TRP A 361 -34.16 27.88 28.13
N PRO A 362 -33.61 28.98 27.59
CA PRO A 362 -34.38 30.03 26.96
C PRO A 362 -35.29 29.51 25.84
N ALA A 363 -36.43 30.17 25.63
CA ALA A 363 -37.27 29.89 24.49
C ALA A 363 -36.53 30.26 23.18
N VAL A 364 -36.66 29.41 22.16
CA VAL A 364 -36.06 29.64 20.84
C VAL A 364 -37.13 30.14 19.89
N SER A 365 -36.84 31.25 19.20
CA SER A 365 -37.65 31.73 18.07
C SER A 365 -37.14 31.08 16.79
N ALA A 366 -38.01 30.30 16.13
CA ALA A 366 -37.66 29.66 14.85
C ALA A 366 -37.48 30.71 13.74
N VAL A 367 -36.51 30.48 12.86
CA VAL A 367 -36.29 31.33 11.68
C VAL A 367 -37.20 30.83 10.57
N SER A 368 -38.06 31.70 10.05
CA SER A 368 -38.95 31.33 8.93
C SER A 368 -38.17 31.28 7.61
N ILE A 369 -38.30 30.18 6.89
CA ILE A 369 -37.78 30.02 5.53
C ILE A 369 -38.96 30.09 4.56
N GLY A 370 -38.90 31.01 3.60
CA GLY A 370 -39.94 31.11 2.57
C GLY A 370 -40.08 29.85 1.72
N ASP A 371 -41.20 29.66 1.04
CA ASP A 371 -41.51 28.41 0.31
C ASP A 371 -40.47 28.03 -0.75
N HIS A 372 -39.82 29.02 -1.37
CA HIS A 372 -38.74 28.82 -2.36
C HIS A 372 -37.33 28.79 -1.74
N GLY A 373 -37.24 28.89 -0.41
CA GLY A 373 -35.98 28.89 0.34
C GLY A 373 -35.42 27.50 0.62
N TRP A 374 -36.23 26.45 0.50
CA TRP A 374 -35.82 25.05 0.74
C TRP A 374 -34.99 24.50 -0.43
N ARG A 375 -33.97 23.67 -0.14
CA ARG A 375 -33.07 23.09 -1.17
C ARG A 375 -33.23 21.59 -1.33
N SER A 376 -33.16 20.86 -0.22
CA SER A 376 -33.33 19.41 -0.12
C SER A 376 -34.72 19.01 0.36
N LEU A 377 -35.39 19.86 1.13
CA LEU A 377 -36.74 19.60 1.67
C LEU A 377 -37.84 20.26 0.82
N THR A 378 -37.78 20.15 -0.51
CA THR A 378 -38.70 20.83 -1.43
C THR A 378 -40.05 20.13 -1.58
N ASP A 379 -40.08 18.80 -1.55
CA ASP A 379 -41.30 18.00 -1.73
C ASP A 379 -42.08 17.86 -0.42
N THR A 380 -43.15 18.63 -0.29
CA THR A 380 -44.02 18.62 0.90
C THR A 380 -44.94 17.41 0.98
N THR A 381 -45.00 16.57 -0.07
CA THR A 381 -45.85 15.36 -0.08
C THR A 381 -45.18 14.17 0.63
N LEU A 382 -43.85 14.22 0.79
CA LEU A 382 -43.09 13.22 1.52
C LEU A 382 -43.38 13.29 3.03
N SER A 383 -43.72 12.14 3.61
CA SER A 383 -43.94 11.99 5.05
C SER A 383 -42.72 12.43 5.86
N GLY A 384 -42.93 13.20 6.93
CA GLY A 384 -41.87 13.71 7.80
C GLY A 384 -41.25 15.04 7.37
N THR A 385 -41.57 15.55 6.19
CA THR A 385 -40.98 16.80 5.67
C THR A 385 -41.33 18.02 6.54
N ALA A 386 -42.56 18.09 7.05
CA ALA A 386 -42.98 19.20 7.90
C ALA A 386 -42.19 19.25 9.22
N GLU A 387 -41.95 18.09 9.82
CA GLU A 387 -41.15 17.93 11.04
C GLU A 387 -39.68 18.28 10.79
N GLN A 388 -39.12 17.83 9.67
CA GLN A 388 -37.75 18.16 9.25
C GLN A 388 -37.59 19.66 9.01
N ARG A 389 -38.53 20.30 8.30
CA ARG A 389 -38.55 21.76 8.08
C ARG A 389 -38.62 22.51 9.40
N ARG A 390 -39.54 22.13 10.28
CA ARG A 390 -39.67 22.73 11.62
C ARG A 390 -38.39 22.59 12.45
N PHE A 391 -37.69 21.46 12.33
CA PHE A 391 -36.38 21.30 12.97
C PHE A 391 -35.35 22.26 12.38
N VAL A 392 -35.23 22.36 11.05
CA VAL A 392 -34.27 23.27 10.40
C VAL A 392 -34.51 24.72 10.83
N GLU A 393 -35.76 25.18 10.83
CA GLU A 393 -36.11 26.55 11.27
C GLU A 393 -35.75 26.81 12.74
N LYS A 394 -36.02 25.86 13.63
CA LYS A 394 -35.61 25.93 15.04
C LYS A 394 -34.10 25.88 15.19
N ALA A 395 -33.43 24.99 14.46
CA ALA A 395 -31.99 24.81 14.49
C ALA A 395 -31.30 26.10 14.06
N LEU A 396 -31.76 26.77 13.00
CA LEU A 396 -31.24 28.07 12.57
C LEU A 396 -31.45 29.16 13.65
N GLY A 397 -32.61 29.19 14.29
CA GLY A 397 -32.93 30.17 15.35
C GLY A 397 -32.30 29.92 16.72
N SER A 398 -31.80 28.71 16.98
CA SER A 398 -31.20 28.35 18.27
C SER A 398 -29.86 29.07 18.46
N PRO A 399 -29.59 29.74 19.60
CA PRO A 399 -28.33 30.47 19.80
C PRO A 399 -27.16 29.56 20.17
N ASP A 400 -27.43 28.40 20.77
CA ASP A 400 -26.45 27.53 21.41
C ASP A 400 -26.60 26.06 20.98
N LEU A 401 -27.73 25.41 21.26
CA LEU A 401 -27.89 23.96 21.04
C LEU A 401 -29.22 23.62 20.35
N ALA A 402 -29.20 22.69 19.40
CA ALA A 402 -30.40 22.03 18.88
C ALA A 402 -30.21 20.51 18.78
N LEU A 403 -31.25 19.76 19.10
CA LEU A 403 -31.26 18.30 19.08
C LEU A 403 -32.25 17.79 18.03
N LEU A 404 -31.81 16.90 17.14
CA LEU A 404 -32.67 16.14 16.24
C LEU A 404 -32.65 14.68 16.64
N GLU A 405 -33.75 14.23 17.24
CA GLU A 405 -34.01 12.81 17.47
C GLU A 405 -34.85 12.27 16.30
N GLY A 406 -34.41 11.18 15.69
CA GLY A 406 -35.15 10.56 14.59
C GLY A 406 -34.88 9.06 14.46
N PRO A 407 -35.93 8.21 14.39
CA PRO A 407 -35.80 6.77 14.14
C PRO A 407 -35.06 6.43 12.83
N PRO A 408 -34.66 5.17 12.57
CA PRO A 408 -34.17 4.76 11.26
C PRO A 408 -35.18 5.11 10.16
N GLY A 409 -34.69 5.62 9.03
CA GLY A 409 -35.56 6.00 7.89
C GLY A 409 -36.27 7.36 8.00
N SER A 410 -36.13 8.10 9.11
CA SER A 410 -36.76 9.44 9.31
C SER A 410 -36.14 10.59 8.48
N GLY A 411 -35.20 10.30 7.58
CA GLY A 411 -34.57 11.30 6.72
C GLY A 411 -33.67 12.33 7.43
N LYS A 412 -33.08 11.98 8.59
CA LYS A 412 -32.12 12.83 9.32
C LYS A 412 -31.03 13.44 8.42
N THR A 413 -30.45 12.61 7.56
CA THR A 413 -29.46 13.02 6.55
C THR A 413 -29.98 14.13 5.65
N THR A 414 -31.25 14.08 5.22
CA THR A 414 -31.87 15.12 4.39
C THR A 414 -32.04 16.43 5.17
N ALA A 415 -32.45 16.36 6.43
CA ALA A 415 -32.52 17.53 7.30
C ALA A 415 -31.12 18.15 7.58
N ILE A 416 -30.09 17.32 7.74
CA ILE A 416 -28.69 17.78 7.84
C ILE A 416 -28.28 18.49 6.54
N CYS A 417 -28.52 17.88 5.38
CA CYS A 417 -28.16 18.49 4.09
C CYS A 417 -28.84 19.85 3.90
N GLU A 418 -30.13 19.95 4.24
CA GLU A 418 -30.85 21.23 4.21
C GLU A 418 -30.21 22.25 5.16
N LEU A 419 -29.99 21.88 6.42
CA LEU A 419 -29.43 22.78 7.42
C LEU A 419 -28.03 23.29 7.03
N VAL A 420 -27.16 22.41 6.51
CA VAL A 420 -25.83 22.80 6.03
C VAL A 420 -25.97 23.83 4.90
N GLN A 421 -26.82 23.58 3.90
CA GLN A 421 -27.00 24.52 2.79
C GLN A 421 -27.47 25.90 3.28
N GLN A 422 -28.46 25.95 4.18
CA GLN A 422 -28.94 27.21 4.76
C GLN A 422 -27.82 27.96 5.51
N LEU A 423 -26.97 27.25 6.25
CA LEU A 423 -25.84 27.86 6.97
C LEU A 423 -24.77 28.38 6.01
N LEU A 424 -24.40 27.60 4.99
CA LEU A 424 -23.39 28.02 4.01
C LEU A 424 -23.85 29.22 3.19
N GLU A 425 -25.14 29.28 2.81
CA GLU A 425 -25.74 30.44 2.13
C GLU A 425 -25.77 31.70 3.00
N GLN A 426 -25.79 31.56 4.34
CA GLN A 426 -25.61 32.66 5.29
C GLN A 426 -24.13 33.01 5.53
N GLY A 427 -23.19 32.42 4.79
CA GLY A 427 -21.76 32.64 4.94
C GLY A 427 -21.16 32.02 6.21
N LYS A 428 -21.86 31.07 6.84
CA LYS A 428 -21.39 30.37 8.05
C LYS A 428 -20.40 29.27 7.72
N ARG A 429 -19.49 29.02 8.65
CA ARG A 429 -18.53 27.90 8.58
C ARG A 429 -19.05 26.74 9.40
N VAL A 430 -19.19 25.58 8.76
CA VAL A 430 -19.79 24.38 9.36
C VAL A 430 -18.72 23.31 9.55
N LEU A 431 -18.67 22.74 10.75
CA LEU A 431 -17.98 21.50 11.05
C LEU A 431 -19.01 20.37 11.09
N LEU A 432 -18.87 19.37 10.24
CA LEU A 432 -19.71 18.18 10.21
C LEU A 432 -18.92 16.97 10.70
N CYS A 433 -19.37 16.36 11.78
CA CYS A 433 -18.83 15.14 12.32
C CYS A 433 -19.85 14.00 12.25
N ALA A 434 -19.36 12.78 12.06
CA ALA A 434 -20.16 11.56 12.17
C ALA A 434 -19.36 10.45 12.86
N SER A 435 -20.05 9.41 13.34
CA SER A 435 -19.39 8.26 13.96
C SER A 435 -18.67 7.36 12.94
N THR A 436 -19.13 7.31 11.69
CA THR A 436 -18.58 6.45 10.63
C THR A 436 -18.21 7.25 9.37
N HIS A 437 -17.26 6.70 8.60
CA HIS A 437 -16.87 7.27 7.30
C HIS A 437 -18.03 7.25 6.30
N VAL A 438 -18.79 6.15 6.24
CA VAL A 438 -19.92 5.98 5.31
C VAL A 438 -21.02 7.02 5.56
N ALA A 439 -21.44 7.23 6.83
CA ALA A 439 -22.46 8.23 7.14
C ALA A 439 -22.02 9.65 6.73
N LEU A 440 -20.77 9.98 6.97
CA LEU A 440 -20.18 11.27 6.62
C LEU A 440 -20.11 11.48 5.10
N ASP A 441 -19.57 10.50 4.38
CA ASP A 441 -19.34 10.60 2.93
C ASP A 441 -20.67 10.66 2.17
N ASN A 442 -21.71 9.94 2.63
CA ASN A 442 -23.07 10.05 2.09
C ASN A 442 -23.67 11.45 2.20
N VAL A 443 -23.44 12.16 3.32
CA VAL A 443 -23.91 13.56 3.48
C VAL A 443 -23.11 14.46 2.56
N LEU A 444 -21.79 14.29 2.53
CA LEU A 444 -20.88 15.12 1.76
C LEU A 444 -21.12 15.00 0.26
N GLU A 445 -21.30 13.78 -0.26
CA GLU A 445 -21.63 13.51 -1.65
C GLU A 445 -22.88 14.29 -2.07
N ARG A 446 -23.97 14.17 -1.30
CA ARG A 446 -25.22 14.91 -1.56
C ARG A 446 -25.02 16.41 -1.61
N LEU A 447 -24.24 16.97 -0.69
CA LEU A 447 -23.95 18.40 -0.63
C LEU A 447 -23.14 18.89 -1.84
N LEU A 448 -22.18 18.09 -2.33
CA LEU A 448 -21.36 18.42 -3.50
C LEU A 448 -22.16 18.45 -4.82
N HIS A 449 -23.34 17.84 -4.85
CA HIS A 449 -24.25 17.86 -6.00
C HIS A 449 -25.30 18.98 -5.94
N THR A 450 -25.24 19.84 -4.92
CA THR A 450 -26.16 20.98 -4.78
C THR A 450 -25.66 22.22 -5.53
N THR A 451 -26.53 23.20 -5.70
CA THR A 451 -26.19 24.53 -6.23
C THR A 451 -25.65 25.48 -5.16
N SER A 452 -25.63 25.05 -3.89
CA SER A 452 -25.11 25.85 -2.78
C SER A 452 -23.59 26.05 -2.90
N PRO A 453 -23.02 27.15 -2.37
CA PRO A 453 -21.60 27.45 -2.51
C PRO A 453 -20.73 26.57 -1.58
N VAL A 454 -20.67 25.27 -1.82
CA VAL A 454 -19.94 24.32 -0.96
C VAL A 454 -18.44 24.30 -1.30
N ASP A 455 -17.59 24.74 -0.36
CA ASP A 455 -16.14 24.52 -0.39
C ASP A 455 -15.76 23.60 0.78
N ALA A 456 -15.76 22.29 0.50
CA ALA A 456 -15.63 21.25 1.50
C ALA A 456 -14.20 20.71 1.65
N VAL A 457 -13.77 20.51 2.89
CA VAL A 457 -12.55 19.77 3.25
C VAL A 457 -12.91 18.52 4.04
N ARG A 458 -12.55 17.36 3.52
CA ARG A 458 -12.71 16.06 4.16
C ARG A 458 -11.42 15.63 4.87
N ILE A 459 -11.50 15.41 6.17
CA ILE A 459 -10.40 14.98 7.04
C ILE A 459 -10.49 13.50 7.27
N GLY A 460 -9.47 12.76 6.84
CA GLY A 460 -9.39 11.31 6.96
C GLY A 460 -8.39 10.76 5.95
N ARG A 461 -8.05 9.47 6.08
CA ARG A 461 -7.19 8.78 5.12
C ARG A 461 -7.95 8.45 3.86
N LEU A 462 -7.27 8.55 2.73
CA LEU A 462 -7.84 8.31 1.41
C LEU A 462 -8.47 6.91 1.29
N GLU A 463 -7.85 5.88 1.86
CA GLU A 463 -8.33 4.49 1.86
C GLU A 463 -9.71 4.28 2.52
N HIS A 464 -10.13 5.22 3.37
CA HIS A 464 -11.43 5.19 4.06
C HIS A 464 -12.37 6.29 3.56
N VAL A 465 -12.08 6.92 2.42
CA VAL A 465 -12.88 8.00 1.83
C VAL A 465 -13.47 7.49 0.52
N ASP A 466 -14.78 7.58 0.40
CA ASP A 466 -15.49 7.16 -0.81
C ASP A 466 -15.01 7.93 -2.04
N ASP A 467 -14.87 7.22 -3.17
CA ASP A 467 -14.35 7.73 -4.44
C ASP A 467 -15.10 9.00 -4.90
N SER A 468 -16.41 9.09 -4.65
CA SER A 468 -17.25 10.24 -5.03
C SER A 468 -16.84 11.55 -4.35
N VAL A 469 -16.19 11.47 -3.17
CA VAL A 469 -15.81 12.63 -2.36
C VAL A 469 -14.29 12.79 -2.18
N GLN A 470 -13.45 11.91 -2.71
CA GLN A 470 -11.98 11.96 -2.58
C GLN A 470 -11.37 13.30 -3.00
N ARG A 471 -11.94 13.98 -4.02
CA ARG A 471 -11.50 15.32 -4.45
C ARG A 471 -11.55 16.39 -3.36
N THR A 472 -12.31 16.15 -2.28
CA THR A 472 -12.43 17.06 -1.14
C THR A 472 -11.49 16.72 0.00
N GLN A 473 -10.80 15.56 -0.06
CA GLN A 473 -9.86 15.14 0.96
C GLN A 473 -8.70 16.13 1.07
N LEU A 474 -8.29 16.47 2.30
CA LEU A 474 -7.34 17.57 2.55
C LEU A 474 -6.02 17.38 1.81
N ASP A 475 -5.39 16.21 1.91
CA ASP A 475 -4.08 15.95 1.31
C ASP A 475 -4.16 15.99 -0.22
N VAL A 476 -5.20 15.40 -0.83
CA VAL A 476 -5.49 15.46 -2.27
C VAL A 476 -5.66 16.91 -2.73
N ARG A 477 -6.40 17.74 -1.97
CA ARG A 477 -6.56 19.16 -2.28
C ARG A 477 -5.23 19.93 -2.16
N VAL A 478 -4.43 19.61 -1.14
CA VAL A 478 -3.10 20.22 -0.93
C VAL A 478 -2.17 19.87 -2.07
N GLU A 479 -2.07 18.60 -2.45
CA GLU A 479 -1.26 18.13 -3.57
C GLU A 479 -1.66 18.85 -4.88
N ALA A 480 -2.95 18.90 -5.19
CA ALA A 480 -3.46 19.58 -6.38
C ALA A 480 -3.23 21.10 -6.36
N LEU A 481 -3.21 21.75 -5.18
CA LEU A 481 -2.89 23.17 -5.07
C LEU A 481 -1.39 23.44 -5.18
N VAL A 482 -0.56 22.60 -4.55
CA VAL A 482 0.91 22.66 -4.65
C VAL A 482 1.35 22.45 -6.09
N GLU A 483 0.77 21.47 -6.80
CA GLU A 483 1.05 21.23 -8.21
C GLU A 483 0.79 22.50 -9.04
N ARG A 484 -0.40 23.11 -8.89
CA ARG A 484 -0.75 24.36 -9.60
C ARG A 484 0.17 25.52 -9.22
N TRP A 485 0.45 25.71 -7.95
CA TRP A 485 1.32 26.79 -7.48
C TRP A 485 2.77 26.59 -7.93
N SER A 486 3.25 25.35 -8.01
CA SER A 486 4.61 25.05 -8.50
C SER A 486 4.83 25.50 -9.96
N GLN A 487 3.76 25.69 -10.74
CA GLN A 487 3.85 26.22 -12.11
C GLN A 487 3.95 27.75 -12.17
N ILE A 488 3.69 28.46 -11.07
CA ILE A 488 3.76 29.91 -11.01
C ILE A 488 5.20 30.33 -10.63
N PRO A 489 5.92 31.11 -11.46
CA PRO A 489 7.33 31.45 -11.21
C PRO A 489 7.61 32.08 -9.84
N SER A 490 6.72 32.97 -9.37
CA SER A 490 6.85 33.63 -8.06
C SER A 490 6.64 32.68 -6.87
N MET A 491 5.90 31.57 -7.07
CA MET A 491 5.61 30.61 -6.02
C MET A 491 6.70 29.54 -5.88
N ARG A 492 7.46 29.25 -6.96
CA ARG A 492 8.58 28.28 -6.92
C ARG A 492 9.63 28.60 -5.86
N ALA A 493 9.80 29.89 -5.53
CA ALA A 493 10.77 30.34 -4.53
C ALA A 493 10.51 29.78 -3.12
N TYR A 494 9.27 29.38 -2.80
CA TYR A 494 8.91 28.86 -1.47
C TYR A 494 9.24 27.37 -1.28
N GLY A 495 9.58 26.63 -2.34
CA GLY A 495 10.04 25.24 -2.26
C GLY A 495 9.17 24.35 -1.35
N SER A 496 9.75 23.83 -0.27
CA SER A 496 9.07 22.97 0.71
C SER A 496 7.99 23.67 1.55
N GLU A 497 7.99 24.99 1.64
CA GLU A 497 6.97 25.74 2.39
C GLU A 497 5.61 25.78 1.67
N LEU A 498 5.60 25.51 0.35
CA LEU A 498 4.38 25.51 -0.47
C LEU A 498 3.29 24.60 0.09
N THR A 499 3.67 23.43 0.60
CA THR A 499 2.71 22.47 1.18
C THR A 499 2.00 23.05 2.40
N ALA A 500 2.75 23.68 3.32
CA ALA A 500 2.17 24.30 4.51
C ALA A 500 1.31 25.53 4.15
N MET A 501 1.75 26.32 3.16
CA MET A 501 0.96 27.45 2.66
C MET A 501 -0.35 26.99 2.01
N ALA A 502 -0.30 25.92 1.21
CA ALA A 502 -1.47 25.33 0.55
C ALA A 502 -2.44 24.74 1.58
N GLU A 503 -1.95 23.96 2.54
CA GLU A 503 -2.76 23.42 3.64
C GLU A 503 -3.48 24.54 4.39
N ARG A 504 -2.78 25.61 4.74
CA ARG A 504 -3.37 26.76 5.42
C ARG A 504 -4.39 27.50 4.57
N ALA A 505 -4.11 27.72 3.28
CA ALA A 505 -5.04 28.38 2.36
C ALA A 505 -6.35 27.59 2.22
N ILE A 506 -6.26 26.26 2.04
CA ILE A 506 -7.41 25.37 1.93
C ILE A 506 -8.24 25.35 3.21
N VAL A 507 -7.60 25.14 4.37
CA VAL A 507 -8.27 25.12 5.67
C VAL A 507 -8.98 26.43 5.98
N MET A 508 -8.38 27.57 5.63
CA MET A 508 -8.96 28.88 5.90
C MET A 508 -10.07 29.28 4.92
N ALA A 509 -10.02 28.80 3.68
CA ALA A 509 -11.04 29.06 2.67
C ALA A 509 -12.29 28.16 2.83
N ALA A 510 -12.11 26.94 3.35
CA ALA A 510 -13.18 25.98 3.51
C ALA A 510 -14.33 26.52 4.40
N ASN A 511 -15.55 26.41 3.89
CA ASN A 511 -16.77 26.74 4.62
C ASN A 511 -17.46 25.48 5.17
N LEU A 512 -17.11 24.30 4.67
CA LEU A 512 -17.53 23.01 5.22
C LEU A 512 -16.29 22.17 5.55
N THR A 513 -16.16 21.73 6.79
CA THR A 513 -15.14 20.75 7.19
C THR A 513 -15.84 19.50 7.66
N CYS A 514 -15.44 18.35 7.13
CA CYS A 514 -16.05 17.05 7.40
C CYS A 514 -15.00 16.09 7.96
N GLY A 515 -15.30 15.35 9.02
CA GLY A 515 -14.43 14.28 9.51
C GLY A 515 -15.15 13.41 10.53
N THR A 516 -14.71 12.17 10.74
CA THR A 516 -15.28 11.38 11.83
C THR A 516 -14.94 12.04 13.18
N THR A 517 -15.75 11.84 14.22
CA THR A 517 -15.48 12.46 15.54
C THR A 517 -14.08 12.09 16.05
N MET A 518 -13.61 10.89 15.74
CA MET A 518 -12.26 10.43 16.07
C MET A 518 -11.18 10.95 15.09
N GLY A 519 -11.51 11.03 13.79
CA GLY A 519 -10.56 11.41 12.74
C GLY A 519 -10.33 12.91 12.61
N ILE A 520 -11.29 13.74 13.02
CA ILE A 520 -11.24 15.20 12.87
C ILE A 520 -10.09 15.84 13.63
N VAL A 521 -9.58 15.17 14.68
CA VAL A 521 -8.40 15.58 15.45
C VAL A 521 -7.12 15.64 14.60
N ASN A 522 -7.11 15.04 13.41
CA ASN A 522 -6.01 15.15 12.46
C ASN A 522 -6.03 16.48 11.68
N HIS A 523 -7.11 17.26 11.76
CA HIS A 523 -7.22 18.55 11.10
C HIS A 523 -6.10 19.50 11.60
N PRO A 524 -5.45 20.29 10.73
CA PRO A 524 -4.28 21.09 11.07
C PRO A 524 -4.46 22.02 12.28
N LEU A 525 -5.67 22.54 12.50
CA LEU A 525 -5.97 23.39 13.66
C LEU A 525 -5.83 22.68 15.02
N PHE A 526 -5.95 21.34 15.09
CA PHE A 526 -5.73 20.60 16.34
C PHE A 526 -4.27 20.21 16.57
N ARG A 527 -3.40 20.33 15.56
CA ARG A 527 -2.00 19.86 15.62
C ARG A 527 -1.11 20.71 16.54
N GLY A 528 -1.54 21.93 16.91
CA GLY A 528 -0.84 22.85 17.81
C GLY A 528 0.39 23.49 17.18
N GLN A 529 0.51 24.82 17.22
CA GLN A 529 1.75 25.51 16.83
C GLN A 529 2.77 25.38 17.96
N GLY A 530 3.94 24.80 17.64
CA GLY A 530 5.00 24.50 18.60
C GLY A 530 5.59 25.75 19.24
N GLY A 531 5.59 25.76 20.58
CA GLY A 531 6.31 26.70 21.43
C GLY A 531 6.37 26.14 22.85
N GLU A 532 7.45 26.44 23.58
CA GLU A 532 7.94 25.88 24.86
C GLU A 532 6.96 25.73 26.04
N ARG A 533 5.69 26.11 25.90
CA ARG A 533 4.67 25.77 26.90
C ARG A 533 4.40 24.27 26.86
N SER A 534 4.38 23.67 28.04
CA SER A 534 3.85 22.32 28.26
C SER A 534 2.58 22.13 27.42
N ARG A 535 2.63 21.26 26.40
CA ARG A 535 1.52 20.99 25.44
C ARG A 535 0.17 20.76 26.15
N TRP A 536 0.23 20.37 27.42
CA TRP A 536 -0.89 20.12 28.32
C TRP A 536 -1.70 21.36 28.73
N GLU A 537 -1.08 22.52 28.84
CA GLU A 537 -1.74 23.76 29.29
C GLU A 537 -2.27 24.59 28.13
N GLN A 538 -2.02 24.16 26.89
CA GLN A 538 -2.52 24.85 25.71
C GLN A 538 -4.01 24.56 25.54
N PRO A 539 -4.86 25.60 25.45
CA PRO A 539 -6.28 25.40 25.15
C PRO A 539 -6.44 24.72 23.77
N ILE A 540 -7.54 23.99 23.58
CA ILE A 540 -7.94 23.44 22.28
C ILE A 540 -8.19 24.60 21.32
N SER A 541 -8.90 25.62 21.79
CA SER A 541 -9.16 26.84 21.04
C SER A 541 -9.08 28.08 21.91
N THR A 542 -8.77 29.22 21.31
CA THR A 542 -8.95 30.55 21.93
C THR A 542 -10.12 31.33 21.31
N LEU A 543 -10.56 30.94 20.11
CA LEU A 543 -11.66 31.54 19.35
C LEU A 543 -12.31 30.46 18.47
N PRO A 544 -13.64 30.46 18.31
CA PRO A 544 -14.30 29.45 17.50
C PRO A 544 -13.89 29.62 16.03
N HIS A 545 -13.47 28.53 15.40
CA HIS A 545 -13.14 28.52 13.97
C HIS A 545 -14.38 28.26 13.11
N TRP A 546 -15.30 27.44 13.63
CA TRP A 546 -16.56 27.12 13.00
C TRP A 546 -17.70 27.84 13.74
N ASP A 547 -18.69 28.31 12.99
CA ASP A 547 -19.90 28.86 13.57
C ASP A 547 -20.75 27.74 14.18
N VAL A 548 -20.85 26.60 13.46
CA VAL A 548 -21.74 25.49 13.82
C VAL A 548 -20.99 24.16 13.73
N LEU A 549 -21.08 23.35 14.79
CA LEU A 549 -20.78 21.91 14.75
C LEU A 549 -22.09 21.13 14.57
N ILE A 550 -22.13 20.24 13.60
CA ILE A 550 -23.19 19.23 13.42
C ILE A 550 -22.58 17.87 13.69
N VAL A 551 -23.20 17.06 14.55
CA VAL A 551 -22.78 15.69 14.84
C VAL A 551 -23.89 14.74 14.44
N ASP A 552 -23.67 13.96 13.38
CA ASP A 552 -24.55 12.86 12.97
C ASP A 552 -24.19 11.57 13.72
N GLU A 553 -25.19 10.71 13.91
CA GLU A 553 -25.10 9.50 14.72
C GLU A 553 -24.51 9.73 16.12
N ALA A 554 -24.88 10.84 16.75
CA ALA A 554 -24.34 11.26 18.03
C ALA A 554 -24.57 10.24 19.17
N SER A 555 -25.57 9.37 19.05
CA SER A 555 -25.79 8.27 20.02
C SER A 555 -24.65 7.25 20.08
N LYS A 556 -23.75 7.22 19.09
CA LYS A 556 -22.55 6.39 19.07
C LYS A 556 -21.27 7.14 19.45
N THR A 557 -21.36 8.42 19.79
CA THR A 557 -20.19 9.27 20.10
C THR A 557 -20.02 9.41 21.62
N LEU A 558 -18.79 9.25 22.12
CA LEU A 558 -18.50 9.48 23.54
C LEU A 558 -18.42 10.99 23.83
N ILE A 559 -18.83 11.40 25.04
CA ILE A 559 -18.83 12.83 25.41
C ILE A 559 -17.43 13.46 25.30
N GLN A 560 -16.39 12.74 25.70
CA GLN A 560 -15.01 13.24 25.62
C GLN A 560 -14.53 13.42 24.17
N GLU A 561 -15.04 12.62 23.23
CA GLU A 561 -14.76 12.76 21.80
C GLU A 561 -15.53 13.95 21.22
N PHE A 562 -16.81 14.10 21.57
CA PHE A 562 -17.64 15.23 21.17
C PHE A 562 -17.03 16.57 21.60
N LEU A 563 -16.50 16.66 22.82
CA LEU A 563 -16.00 17.93 23.37
C LEU A 563 -14.80 18.48 22.58
N VAL A 564 -14.01 17.65 21.91
CA VAL A 564 -12.84 18.11 21.14
C VAL A 564 -13.24 19.06 19.99
N PRO A 565 -14.07 18.65 19.02
CA PRO A 565 -14.60 19.55 18.00
C PRO A 565 -15.60 20.57 18.57
N ALA A 566 -16.34 20.24 19.64
CA ALA A 566 -17.34 21.16 20.19
C ALA A 566 -16.72 22.47 20.70
N LEU A 567 -15.54 22.44 21.32
CA LEU A 567 -14.87 23.65 21.80
C LEU A 567 -14.31 24.55 20.69
N MET A 568 -14.32 24.08 19.44
CA MET A 568 -13.91 24.86 18.27
C MET A 568 -15.09 25.52 17.55
N ALA A 569 -16.32 25.28 18.01
CA ALA A 569 -17.56 25.81 17.44
C ALA A 569 -18.32 26.69 18.44
N SER A 570 -19.20 27.55 17.93
CA SER A 570 -20.03 28.44 18.78
C SER A 570 -21.44 27.90 19.04
N LYS A 571 -21.90 26.97 18.21
CA LYS A 571 -23.24 26.38 18.23
C LYS A 571 -23.17 24.92 17.87
N TRP A 572 -24.02 24.10 18.47
CA TRP A 572 -23.99 22.64 18.32
C TRP A 572 -25.35 22.10 17.88
N ILE A 573 -25.33 21.26 16.87
CA ILE A 573 -26.48 20.53 16.35
C ILE A 573 -26.18 19.05 16.53
N ILE A 574 -26.94 18.39 17.39
CA ILE A 574 -26.72 16.97 17.73
C ILE A 574 -27.84 16.16 17.10
N VAL A 575 -27.48 15.24 16.22
CA VAL A 575 -28.41 14.42 15.45
C VAL A 575 -28.19 12.95 15.79
N GLY A 576 -29.25 12.24 16.16
CA GLY A 576 -29.11 10.86 16.58
C GLY A 576 -30.41 10.14 16.87
N ASP A 577 -30.27 8.94 17.42
CA ASP A 577 -31.35 8.07 17.84
C ASP A 577 -30.92 7.33 19.11
N VAL A 578 -31.56 7.63 20.23
CA VAL A 578 -31.24 7.04 21.54
C VAL A 578 -31.66 5.58 21.66
N ARG A 579 -32.48 5.08 20.73
CA ARG A 579 -32.90 3.66 20.67
C ARG A 579 -31.97 2.80 19.81
N GLN A 580 -31.02 3.42 19.10
CA GLN A 580 -29.98 2.72 18.37
C GLN A 580 -28.77 2.40 19.26
N LEU A 581 -27.79 1.71 18.68
CA LEU A 581 -26.62 1.23 19.41
C LEU A 581 -25.91 2.39 20.14
N PRO A 582 -25.58 2.23 21.44
CA PRO A 582 -24.72 3.17 22.15
C PRO A 582 -23.29 3.09 21.61
N PRO A 583 -22.37 3.99 22.04
CA PRO A 583 -20.98 3.92 21.64
C PRO A 583 -20.41 2.55 21.99
N PHE A 584 -19.82 1.86 21.01
CA PHE A 584 -19.19 0.57 21.25
C PHE A 584 -17.84 0.80 21.94
N THR A 585 -17.80 0.58 23.24
CA THR A 585 -16.55 0.37 23.98
C THR A 585 -16.27 -1.12 24.01
N ASP A 586 -15.17 -1.54 23.40
CA ASP A 586 -14.74 -2.94 23.40
C ASP A 586 -14.73 -3.49 24.84
N ARG A 587 -15.47 -4.58 25.06
CA ARG A 587 -15.59 -5.24 26.36
C ARG A 587 -14.22 -5.70 26.85
N ALA A 588 -13.34 -6.15 25.96
CA ALA A 588 -11.98 -6.55 26.31
C ALA A 588 -11.16 -5.33 26.76
N ALA A 589 -11.28 -4.19 26.08
CA ALA A 589 -10.64 -2.94 26.48
C ALA A 589 -11.17 -2.42 27.83
N ILE A 590 -12.48 -2.51 28.07
CA ILE A 590 -13.08 -2.17 29.38
C ILE A 590 -12.52 -3.09 30.48
N VAL A 591 -12.55 -4.41 30.28
CA VAL A 591 -12.06 -5.38 31.28
C VAL A 591 -10.58 -5.17 31.55
N ALA A 592 -9.77 -4.95 30.53
CA ALA A 592 -8.34 -4.64 30.69
C ALA A 592 -8.11 -3.33 31.46
N ASN A 593 -8.87 -2.28 31.15
CA ASN A 593 -8.79 -1.00 31.87
C ASN A 593 -9.28 -1.10 33.33
N LEU A 594 -10.30 -1.92 33.60
CA LEU A 594 -10.80 -2.18 34.94
C LEU A 594 -9.81 -2.99 35.78
N ARG A 595 -9.15 -4.00 35.20
CA ARG A 595 -8.09 -4.80 35.87
C ARG A 595 -6.87 -3.95 36.26
N GLU A 596 -6.61 -2.88 35.53
CA GLU A 596 -5.51 -1.95 35.79
C GLU A 596 -5.93 -0.72 36.60
N LEU A 597 -7.20 -0.61 36.99
CA LEU A 597 -7.67 0.49 37.81
C LEU A 597 -7.01 0.39 39.19
N VAL A 598 -6.40 1.48 39.65
CA VAL A 598 -5.82 1.57 40.98
C VAL A 598 -6.55 2.64 41.81
N ASP A 599 -6.62 2.42 43.11
CA ASP A 599 -7.16 3.38 44.07
C ASP A 599 -6.18 4.54 44.31
N ARG A 600 -6.53 5.41 45.26
CA ARG A 600 -5.73 6.61 45.58
C ARG A 600 -4.35 6.27 46.17
N ASP A 601 -4.17 5.05 46.67
CA ASP A 601 -2.95 4.56 47.30
C ASP A 601 -2.15 3.64 46.34
N GLY A 602 -2.59 3.55 45.08
CA GLY A 602 -1.93 2.76 44.03
C GLY A 602 -2.22 1.26 44.08
N GLN A 603 -3.24 0.83 44.83
CA GLN A 603 -3.63 -0.58 44.93
C GLN A 603 -4.67 -0.95 43.86
N PRO A 604 -4.63 -2.16 43.27
CA PRO A 604 -5.63 -2.60 42.29
C PRO A 604 -7.04 -2.54 42.87
N THR A 605 -7.95 -1.83 42.19
CA THR A 605 -9.35 -1.66 42.60
C THR A 605 -10.17 -2.94 42.42
N PHE A 606 -9.73 -3.84 41.53
CA PHE A 606 -10.39 -5.11 41.25
C PHE A 606 -9.38 -6.27 41.36
N PRO A 607 -9.80 -7.45 41.88
CA PRO A 607 -8.98 -8.66 41.86
C PRO A 607 -8.59 -9.03 40.42
N ARG A 608 -7.41 -9.64 40.24
CA ARG A 608 -6.93 -10.10 38.93
C ARG A 608 -7.63 -11.37 38.43
N GLU A 609 -8.26 -12.12 39.34
CA GLU A 609 -9.00 -13.37 39.08
C GLU A 609 -10.44 -13.11 38.62
#